data_AF-A0A1M5IDJ0-F1
#
_entry.id   AF-A0A1M5IDJ0-F1
#
_cell.length_a   1.000
_cell.length_b   1.000
_cell.length_c   1.000
_cell.angle_alpha   90.00
_cell.angle_beta   90.00
_cell.angle_gamma   90.00
#
_symmetry.space_group_name_H-M   'P 1'
#
loop_
_entity.id
_entity.type
_entity.pdbx_description
1 polymer ?
#
loop_
_entity_poly.entity_id
_entity_poly.type
_entity_poly.pdbx_seq_one_letter_code
_entity_poly.pdbx_strand_id
1 'polypeptide(L)'
;MEDLQNMREYLALGDISAVEHHITEALDAFQINLDRESAAYPKLGIEVLRAYVRALQDIERRNAGEPVSTPPLPTAPSTAASGKGLCVQEDHSVALGQRKISASDPASTWWPGER
;
A
#
# COMPACT_ATOMS: atom_id res chain seq x y z
N MET A 1 9.71 -8.93 -19.40
CA MET A 1 9.43 -7.60 -18.82
C MET A 1 10.10 -6.55 -19.70
N GLU A 2 9.52 -6.35 -20.88
CA GLU A 2 10.00 -5.34 -21.83
C GLU A 2 9.64 -3.93 -21.34
N ASP A 3 8.54 -3.81 -20.58
CA ASP A 3 8.04 -2.53 -20.05
C ASP A 3 9.04 -1.79 -19.15
N LEU A 4 9.73 -2.48 -18.23
CA LEU A 4 10.71 -1.84 -17.35
C LEU A 4 11.93 -1.33 -18.13
N GLN A 5 12.38 -2.07 -19.14
CA GLN A 5 13.51 -1.66 -19.98
C GLN A 5 13.13 -0.43 -20.80
N ASN A 6 11.97 -0.45 -21.46
CA ASN A 6 11.45 0.67 -22.22
C ASN A 6 11.31 1.93 -21.35
N MET A 7 10.73 1.80 -20.14
CA MET A 7 10.55 2.95 -19.23
C MET A 7 11.87 3.53 -18.72
N ARG A 8 12.92 2.70 -18.57
CA ARG A 8 14.27 3.18 -18.24
C ARG A 8 14.92 3.93 -19.40
N GLU A 9 14.68 3.50 -20.64
CA GLU A 9 15.17 4.20 -21.83
C GLU A 9 14.51 5.57 -21.96
N TYR A 10 13.17 5.65 -21.84
CA TYR A 10 12.46 6.92 -21.80
C TYR A 10 13.01 7.85 -20.71
N LEU A 11 13.30 7.31 -19.51
CA LEU A 11 13.86 8.09 -18.41
C LEU A 11 15.28 8.58 -18.71
N ALA A 12 16.11 7.78 -19.37
CA ALA A 12 17.47 8.16 -19.77
C ALA A 12 17.47 9.25 -20.85
N LEU A 13 16.47 9.22 -21.74
CA LEU A 13 16.26 10.24 -22.77
C LEU A 13 15.57 11.51 -22.22
N GLY A 14 14.93 11.42 -21.05
CA GLY A 14 14.07 12.48 -20.53
C GLY A 14 12.78 12.66 -21.34
N ASP A 15 12.37 11.63 -22.08
CA ASP A 15 11.16 11.64 -22.88
C ASP A 15 9.96 11.25 -22.01
N ILE A 16 9.06 12.21 -21.80
CA ILE A 16 7.87 12.07 -20.96
C ILE A 16 6.65 11.53 -21.72
N SER A 17 6.78 11.28 -23.03
CA SER A 17 5.67 10.82 -23.88
C SER A 17 5.05 9.51 -23.37
N ALA A 18 5.88 8.63 -22.79
CA ALA A 18 5.43 7.35 -22.23
C ALA A 18 4.47 7.50 -21.02
N VAL A 19 4.49 8.64 -20.33
CA VAL A 19 3.70 8.90 -19.12
C VAL A 19 2.68 10.02 -19.28
N GLU A 20 2.46 10.54 -20.49
CA GLU A 20 1.54 11.66 -20.73
C GLU A 20 0.11 11.38 -20.23
N HIS A 21 -0.38 10.16 -20.45
CA HIS A 21 -1.67 9.73 -19.93
C HIS A 21 -1.70 9.75 -18.39
N HIS A 22 -0.66 9.22 -17.75
CA HIS A 22 -0.54 9.16 -16.29
C HIS A 22 -0.44 10.56 -15.66
N ILE A 23 0.25 11.50 -16.33
CA ILE A 23 0.31 12.90 -15.91
C ILE A 23 -1.10 13.50 -15.94
N THR A 24 -1.85 13.27 -17.02
CA THR A 24 -3.21 13.79 -17.19
C THR A 24 -4.16 13.23 -16.12
N GLU A 25 -4.13 11.92 -15.89
CA GLU A 25 -4.91 11.27 -14.84
C GLU A 25 -4.55 11.78 -13.44
N ALA A 26 -3.27 11.98 -13.14
CA ALA A 26 -2.85 12.52 -11.85
C ALA A 26 -3.34 13.96 -11.66
N LEU A 27 -3.17 14.83 -12.66
CA LEU A 27 -3.64 16.21 -12.59
C LEU A 27 -5.16 16.29 -12.40
N ASP A 28 -5.92 15.44 -13.09
CA ASP A 28 -7.38 15.34 -12.92
C ASP A 28 -7.76 14.83 -11.52
N ALA A 29 -7.12 13.75 -11.05
CA ALA A 29 -7.40 13.17 -9.73
C ALA A 29 -7.13 14.15 -8.57
N PHE A 30 -6.08 14.97 -8.70
CA PHE A 30 -5.75 16.00 -7.71
C PHE A 30 -6.41 17.35 -7.98
N GLN A 31 -7.19 17.47 -9.06
CA GLN A 31 -7.86 18.71 -9.48
C GLN A 31 -6.86 19.89 -9.62
N ILE A 32 -5.68 19.59 -10.18
CA ILE A 32 -4.61 20.56 -10.41
C ILE A 32 -4.64 21.01 -11.86
N ASN A 33 -4.82 22.31 -12.07
CA ASN A 33 -4.68 22.91 -13.40
C ASN A 33 -3.22 23.30 -13.65
N LEU A 34 -2.50 22.46 -14.39
CA LEU A 34 -1.11 22.72 -14.79
C LEU A 34 -1.03 22.97 -16.29
N ASP A 35 -0.51 24.14 -16.67
CA ASP A 35 -0.30 24.48 -18.07
C ASP A 35 0.83 23.62 -18.69
N ARG A 36 0.58 23.10 -19.88
CA ARG A 36 1.49 22.22 -20.62
C ARG A 36 2.72 22.98 -21.15
N GLU A 37 2.58 24.27 -21.42
CA GLU A 37 3.69 25.12 -21.86
C GLU A 37 4.56 25.60 -20.68
N SER A 38 4.13 25.34 -19.44
CA SER A 38 4.88 25.72 -18.25
C SER A 38 6.15 24.88 -18.07
N ALA A 39 7.18 25.51 -17.50
CA ALA A 39 8.42 24.82 -17.12
C ALA A 39 8.22 23.75 -16.01
N ALA A 40 7.05 23.69 -15.39
CA ALA A 40 6.72 22.71 -14.35
C ALA A 40 6.17 21.40 -14.92
N TYR A 41 5.51 21.43 -16.08
CA TYR A 41 4.99 20.24 -16.75
C TYR A 41 6.06 19.17 -17.05
N PRO A 42 7.21 19.48 -17.69
CA PRO A 42 8.23 18.47 -17.92
C PRO A 42 8.87 17.96 -16.62
N LYS A 43 8.97 18.82 -15.59
CA LYS A 43 9.49 18.39 -14.28
C LYS A 43 8.56 17.37 -13.63
N LEU A 44 7.25 17.62 -13.67
CA LEU A 44 6.24 16.67 -13.20
C LEU A 44 6.36 15.35 -13.98
N GLY A 45 6.45 15.41 -15.31
CA GLY A 45 6.57 14.22 -16.14
C GLY A 45 7.79 13.35 -15.80
N ILE A 46 8.94 13.97 -15.55
CA ILE A 46 10.14 13.23 -15.13
C ILE A 46 9.95 12.57 -13.76
N GLU A 47 9.34 13.25 -12.79
CA GLU A 47 9.09 12.65 -11.47
C GLU A 47 8.06 11.52 -11.54
N VAL A 48 7.01 11.66 -12.35
CA VAL A 48 6.04 10.58 -12.62
C VAL A 48 6.74 9.38 -13.25
N LEU A 49 7.59 9.59 -14.25
CA LEU A 49 8.35 8.53 -14.90
C LEU A 49 9.31 7.82 -13.94
N ARG A 50 10.01 8.56 -13.07
CA ARG A 50 10.86 7.98 -12.01
C ARG A 50 10.04 7.14 -11.02
N ALA A 51 8.88 7.65 -10.60
CA ALA A 51 7.99 6.93 -9.70
C ALA A 51 7.48 5.63 -10.36
N TYR A 52 7.16 5.67 -11.66
CA TYR A 52 6.71 4.51 -12.42
C TYR A 52 7.79 3.43 -12.53
N VAL A 53 9.02 3.81 -12.90
CA VAL A 53 10.17 2.88 -12.94
C VAL A 53 10.42 2.24 -11.57
N ARG A 54 10.35 3.04 -10.49
CA ARG A 54 10.50 2.51 -9.13
C ARG A 54 9.40 1.52 -8.79
N ALA A 55 8.15 1.79 -9.16
CA ALA A 55 7.03 0.88 -8.91
C ALA A 55 7.22 -0.46 -9.65
N LEU A 56 7.68 -0.44 -10.91
CA LEU A 56 7.98 -1.66 -11.66
C LEU A 56 9.11 -2.46 -11.02
N GLN A 57 10.18 -1.79 -10.56
CA GLN A 57 11.27 -2.44 -9.84
C GLN A 57 10.79 -3.07 -8.53
N ASP A 58 9.93 -2.38 -7.78
CA ASP A 58 9.35 -2.94 -6.55
C ASP A 58 8.44 -4.16 -6.86
N ILE A 59 7.70 -4.16 -7.98
CA ILE A 59 6.95 -5.34 -8.41
C ILE A 59 7.89 -6.51 -8.72
N GLU A 60 8.97 -6.28 -9.47
CA GLU A 60 9.97 -7.32 -9.77
C GLU A 60 10.58 -7.90 -8.49
N ARG A 61 10.98 -7.03 -7.56
CA ARG A 61 11.58 -7.43 -6.28
C ARG A 61 10.61 -8.23 -5.42
N ARG A 62 9.35 -7.79 -5.34
CA ARG A 62 8.30 -8.55 -4.64
C ARG A 62 8.11 -9.93 -5.26
N ASN A 63 8.08 -10.01 -6.60
CA ASN A 63 7.94 -11.27 -7.32
C ASN A 63 9.15 -12.21 -7.10
N ALA A 64 10.34 -11.65 -6.90
CA ALA A 64 11.56 -12.38 -6.52
C ALA A 64 11.61 -12.78 -5.02
N GLY A 65 10.62 -12.37 -4.22
CA GLY A 65 10.61 -12.61 -2.77
C GLY A 65 11.51 -11.65 -1.98
N GLU A 66 12.02 -10.59 -2.60
CA GLU A 66 12.81 -9.58 -1.92
C GLU A 66 11.94 -8.60 -1.11
N PRO A 67 12.44 -8.05 0.02
CA PRO A 67 11.72 -7.05 0.80
C PRO A 67 11.52 -5.74 0.04
N VAL A 68 10.28 -5.30 -0.16
CA VAL A 68 9.95 -4.01 -0.80
C VAL A 68 9.55 -2.95 0.22
N SER A 69 9.85 -1.68 -0.07
CA SER A 69 9.51 -0.57 0.82
C SER A 69 8.01 -0.28 0.76
N THR A 70 7.23 -0.89 1.67
CA THR A 70 5.81 -0.56 1.81
C THR A 70 5.62 0.73 2.60
N PRO A 71 4.73 1.63 2.18
CA PRO A 71 4.35 2.79 2.99
C PRO A 71 3.94 2.35 4.41
N PRO A 72 4.33 3.11 5.45
CA PRO A 72 3.91 2.81 6.82
C PRO A 72 2.39 2.87 6.92
N LEU A 73 1.81 1.97 7.71
CA LEU A 73 0.38 2.00 7.98
C LEU A 73 0.01 3.34 8.62
N PRO A 74 -1.12 3.97 8.23
CA PRO A 74 -1.61 5.15 8.90
C PRO A 74 -1.78 4.83 10.39
N THR A 75 -1.04 5.53 11.25
CA THR A 75 -1.26 5.44 12.69
C THR A 75 -2.60 6.10 12.95
N ALA A 76 -3.61 5.31 13.37
CA ALA A 76 -4.88 5.86 13.79
C ALA A 76 -4.62 6.96 14.84
N PRO A 77 -5.35 8.10 14.82
CA PRO A 77 -5.18 9.09 15.86
C PRO A 77 -5.47 8.43 17.20
N SER A 78 -4.42 8.26 18.01
CA SER A 78 -4.58 7.87 19.40
C SER A 78 -5.32 9.02 20.07
N THR A 79 -6.64 8.87 20.22
CA THR A 79 -7.38 9.67 21.17
C THR A 79 -6.74 9.34 22.51
N ALA A 80 -5.82 10.19 22.96
CA ALA A 80 -5.31 10.17 24.30
C ALA A 80 -6.51 10.44 25.21
N ALA A 81 -7.20 9.37 25.62
CA ALA A 81 -7.94 9.40 26.85
C ALA A 81 -6.91 9.74 27.93
N SER A 82 -6.93 11.00 28.36
CA SER A 82 -6.29 11.44 29.58
C SER A 82 -6.98 10.75 30.75
N GLY A 83 -6.73 9.46 30.91
CA GLY A 83 -7.05 8.67 32.08
C GLY A 83 -5.96 8.93 33.09
N LYS A 84 -6.12 9.97 33.90
CA LYS A 84 -5.44 10.05 35.20
C LYS A 84 -5.73 8.73 35.91
N GLY A 85 -4.65 8.07 36.34
CA GLY A 85 -4.73 6.72 36.90
C GLY A 85 -5.74 6.59 38.04
N LEU A 86 -6.35 5.43 38.11
CA LEU A 86 -6.67 4.80 39.38
C LEU A 86 -6.32 3.31 39.24
N CYS A 87 -5.41 2.87 40.10
CA CYS A 87 -5.18 1.47 40.37
C CYS A 87 -6.49 0.84 40.89
N VAL A 88 -6.92 -0.26 40.28
CA VAL A 88 -7.78 -1.23 40.95
C VAL A 88 -7.03 -2.56 40.90
N GLN A 89 -6.46 -2.92 42.04
CA GLN A 89 -6.09 -4.29 42.35
C GLN A 89 -7.39 -5.02 42.70
N GLU A 90 -7.72 -6.07 41.96
CA GLU A 90 -8.60 -7.12 42.46
C GLU A 90 -7.89 -8.46 42.33
N ASP A 91 -7.18 -8.79 43.41
CA ASP A 91 -6.75 -10.13 43.78
C ASP A 91 -7.98 -11.01 44.01
N HIS A 92 -8.52 -11.67 42.99
CA HIS A 92 -9.46 -12.77 43.22
C HIS A 92 -9.08 -13.98 42.36
N SER A 93 -8.29 -14.87 42.98
CA SER A 93 -8.19 -16.28 42.61
C SER A 93 -9.59 -16.88 42.40
N VAL A 94 -9.91 -17.34 41.19
CA VAL A 94 -11.07 -18.22 40.96
C VAL A 94 -10.67 -19.35 40.00
N ALA A 95 -11.01 -20.56 40.43
CA ALA A 95 -10.60 -21.86 39.96
C ALA A 95 -10.61 -22.10 38.44
N LEU A 96 -9.61 -22.87 37.99
CA LEU A 96 -9.56 -23.57 36.71
C LEU A 96 -10.81 -24.48 36.54
N GLY A 97 -11.87 -23.94 35.96
CA GLY A 97 -12.95 -24.73 35.39
C GLY A 97 -12.49 -25.34 34.07
N GLN A 98 -12.14 -26.63 34.09
CA GLN A 98 -11.83 -27.42 32.89
C GLN A 98 -13.05 -27.44 31.95
N ARG A 99 -13.03 -26.61 30.91
CA ARG A 99 -13.97 -26.77 29.79
C ARG A 99 -13.42 -27.87 28.88
N LYS A 100 -13.96 -29.07 29.04
CA LYS A 100 -13.86 -30.16 28.05
C LYS A 100 -14.38 -29.64 26.71
N ILE A 101 -13.47 -29.34 25.80
CA ILE A 101 -13.78 -29.26 24.36
C ILE A 101 -14.05 -30.69 23.90
N SER A 102 -15.33 -31.03 23.81
CA SER A 102 -15.78 -32.30 23.23
C SER A 102 -15.62 -32.19 21.72
N ALA A 103 -14.79 -33.06 21.14
CA ALA A 103 -14.58 -33.17 19.71
C ALA A 103 -15.86 -33.67 19.02
N SER A 104 -16.71 -32.75 18.56
CA SER A 104 -17.75 -33.03 17.58
C SER A 104 -18.31 -31.73 16.99
N ASP A 105 -17.47 -30.93 16.35
CA ASP A 105 -17.93 -29.92 15.38
C ASP A 105 -17.48 -30.37 13.99
N PRO A 106 -18.40 -30.73 13.07
CA PRO A 106 -18.01 -31.06 11.71
C PRO A 106 -17.47 -29.81 11.01
N ALA A 107 -16.36 -29.99 10.30
CA ALA A 107 -15.69 -28.94 9.54
C ALA A 107 -16.70 -28.21 8.64
N SER A 108 -16.97 -26.94 8.97
CA SER A 108 -17.67 -26.01 8.07
C SER A 108 -16.77 -25.73 6.87
N THR A 109 -16.87 -26.58 5.86
CA THR A 109 -16.28 -26.37 4.54
C THR A 109 -17.10 -25.32 3.80
N TRP A 110 -16.68 -24.06 3.87
CA TRP A 110 -17.18 -23.00 2.99
C TRP A 110 -16.19 -22.80 1.84
N TRP A 111 -16.53 -23.32 0.67
CA TRP A 111 -16.02 -22.86 -0.63
C TRP A 111 -17.18 -22.85 -1.62
N PRO A 112 -17.48 -21.73 -2.30
CA PRO A 112 -18.39 -21.73 -3.43
C PRO A 112 -17.57 -21.82 -4.71
N GLY A 113 -17.62 -22.96 -5.40
CA GLY A 113 -17.00 -23.03 -6.72
C GLY A 113 -16.78 -24.42 -7.30
N GLU A 114 -17.83 -25.24 -7.44
CA GLU A 114 -17.80 -26.38 -8.34
C GLU A 114 -19.22 -26.66 -8.86
N ARG A 115 -19.40 -26.57 -10.17
CA ARG A 115 -20.51 -27.18 -10.91
C ARG A 115 -19.97 -27.70 -12.23
#